data_AF-A0A529K334-F1
#
_entry.id   AF-A0A529K334-F1
#
_cell.length_a   1.000
_cell.length_b   1.000
_cell.length_c   1.000
_cell.angle_alpha   90.00
_cell.angle_beta   90.00
_cell.angle_gamma   90.00
#
_symmetry.space_group_name_H-M   'P 1'
#
loop_
_entity.id
_entity.type
_entity.pdbx_description
1 polymer ?
#
loop_
_entity_poly.entity_id
_entity_poly.type
_entity_poly.pdbx_seq_one_letter_code
_entity_poly.pdbx_strand_id
1 'polypeptide(L)'
;GPVDVVFDPRVARGIAGHLAGAINGASVARKTSFLRDMMGKQIAAAAITVTDEPLRLRGQASRPFDGEGIEGEKLLMVEKGVLNHWFLSTSAARELGLTTNGRGSRNGSSVSPSSTNLAIEPGERTPEDLIKSLKSGFYVTEVFGQGVDMVTGEYSRGASGIWIENGELAYPVAEVTIASNLKSMFLNMVPASDLDRNFGTAAPTLLIEGMTLAGA
;
A
#
# COMPACT_ATOMS: atom_id res chain seq x y z
N GLY A 1 -6.60 -20.19 -10.85
CA GLY A 1 -5.32 -20.82 -10.45
C GLY A 1 -4.34 -19.76 -9.97
N PRO A 2 -3.09 -20.12 -9.64
CA PRO A 2 -2.05 -19.13 -9.34
C PRO A 2 -1.81 -18.21 -10.55
N VAL A 3 -1.57 -16.93 -10.31
CA VAL A 3 -1.32 -15.90 -11.32
C VAL A 3 -0.42 -14.81 -10.75
N ASP A 4 0.45 -14.25 -11.58
CA ASP A 4 1.20 -13.04 -11.27
C ASP A 4 0.44 -11.82 -11.80
N VAL A 5 0.31 -10.80 -10.97
CA VAL A 5 -0.57 -9.66 -11.22
C VAL A 5 0.22 -8.37 -11.27
N VAL A 6 0.10 -7.63 -12.36
CA VAL A 6 0.65 -6.28 -12.51
C VAL A 6 -0.48 -5.28 -12.29
N PHE A 7 -0.37 -4.43 -11.28
CA PHE A 7 -1.37 -3.42 -10.96
C PHE A 7 -1.00 -2.07 -11.60
N ASP A 8 -1.91 -1.52 -12.40
CA ASP A 8 -1.88 -0.14 -12.88
C ASP A 8 -1.64 0.83 -11.69
N PRO A 9 -0.87 1.92 -11.85
CA PRO A 9 -0.56 2.85 -10.77
C PRO A 9 -1.80 3.36 -10.02
N ARG A 10 -2.94 3.53 -10.71
CA ARG A 10 -4.19 3.98 -10.09
C ARG A 10 -4.75 2.94 -9.12
N VAL A 11 -4.60 1.66 -9.44
CA VAL A 11 -5.02 0.54 -8.58
C VAL A 11 -3.98 0.26 -7.49
N ALA A 12 -2.70 0.33 -7.83
CA ALA A 12 -1.57 0.13 -6.90
C ALA A 12 -1.63 1.08 -5.68
N ARG A 13 -2.16 2.30 -5.85
CA ARG A 13 -2.41 3.23 -4.73
C ARG A 13 -3.33 2.63 -3.66
N GLY A 14 -4.27 1.76 -4.05
CA GLY A 14 -5.10 1.00 -3.12
C GLY A 14 -4.28 0.05 -2.24
N ILE A 15 -3.27 -0.61 -2.81
CA ILE A 15 -2.33 -1.47 -2.07
C ILE A 15 -1.53 -0.65 -1.06
N ALA A 16 -1.03 0.53 -1.46
CA ALA A 16 -0.39 1.47 -0.53
C ALA A 16 -1.35 1.92 0.60
N GLY A 17 -2.62 2.16 0.27
CA GLY A 17 -3.66 2.46 1.26
C GLY A 17 -3.92 1.31 2.25
N HIS A 18 -3.92 0.06 1.80
CA HIS A 18 -4.03 -1.10 2.68
C HIS A 18 -2.83 -1.23 3.62
N LEU A 19 -1.61 -1.00 3.11
CA LEU A 19 -0.42 -0.93 3.97
C LEU A 19 -0.57 0.19 5.02
N ALA A 20 -1.02 1.37 4.62
CA ALA A 20 -1.25 2.50 5.52
C ALA A 20 -2.24 2.17 6.64
N GLY A 21 -3.34 1.48 6.30
CA GLY A 21 -4.32 0.99 7.26
C GLY A 21 -3.76 -0.07 8.22
N ALA A 22 -2.88 -0.94 7.72
CA ALA A 22 -2.26 -1.99 8.51
C ALA A 22 -1.27 -1.43 9.54
N ILE A 23 -0.61 -0.32 9.22
CA ILE A 23 0.34 0.36 10.12
C ILE A 23 -0.28 1.55 10.88
N ASN A 24 -1.61 1.67 10.87
CA ASN A 24 -2.32 2.70 11.61
C ASN A 24 -2.29 2.42 13.13
N GLY A 25 -1.76 3.36 13.92
CA GLY A 25 -1.59 3.18 15.36
C GLY A 25 -2.89 2.90 16.12
N ALA A 26 -4.04 3.43 15.68
CA ALA A 26 -5.32 3.13 16.30
C ALA A 26 -5.75 1.67 16.04
N SER A 27 -5.50 1.15 14.83
CA SER A 27 -5.75 -0.26 14.50
C SER A 27 -4.82 -1.19 15.29
N VAL A 28 -3.56 -0.80 15.49
CA VAL A 28 -2.58 -1.54 16.29
C VAL A 28 -3.01 -1.60 17.75
N ALA A 29 -3.36 -0.46 18.36
CA ALA A 29 -3.79 -0.37 19.75
C ALA A 29 -5.04 -1.23 20.02
N ARG A 30 -6.00 -1.21 19.09
CA ARG A 30 -7.23 -2.02 19.16
C ARG A 30 -7.04 -3.48 18.76
N LYS A 31 -5.83 -3.90 18.38
CA LYS A 31 -5.50 -5.25 17.91
C LYS A 31 -6.27 -5.69 16.66
N THR A 32 -6.70 -4.74 15.84
CA THR A 32 -7.44 -4.97 14.58
C THR A 32 -6.55 -4.86 13.33
N SER A 33 -5.23 -4.95 13.52
CA SER A 33 -4.27 -5.04 12.42
C SER A 33 -3.55 -6.38 12.43
N PHE A 34 -3.40 -6.99 11.25
CA PHE A 34 -2.57 -8.17 11.02
C PHE A 34 -1.06 -7.92 11.17
N LEU A 35 -0.62 -6.65 11.21
CA LEU A 35 0.77 -6.22 11.40
C LEU A 35 1.10 -5.75 12.82
N ARG A 36 0.15 -5.73 13.76
CA ARG A 36 0.31 -5.11 15.10
C ARG A 36 1.58 -5.53 15.88
N ASP A 37 2.10 -6.73 15.65
CA ASP A 37 3.27 -7.29 16.35
C ASP A 37 4.55 -7.29 15.48
N MET A 38 4.59 -6.45 14.43
CA MET A 38 5.62 -6.47 13.37
C MET A 38 6.60 -5.29 13.38
N MET A 39 6.56 -4.42 14.41
CA MET A 39 7.54 -3.35 14.54
C MET A 39 8.98 -3.91 14.52
N GLY A 40 9.85 -3.32 13.70
CA GLY A 40 11.24 -3.75 13.51
C GLY A 40 11.42 -5.05 12.74
N LYS A 41 10.36 -5.61 12.16
CA LYS A 41 10.40 -6.86 11.38
C LYS A 41 10.19 -6.60 9.90
N GLN A 42 10.65 -7.55 9.09
CA GLN A 42 10.35 -7.56 7.66
C GLN A 42 8.86 -7.85 7.43
N ILE A 43 8.18 -6.93 6.75
CA ILE A 43 6.76 -7.01 6.38
C ILE A 43 6.53 -6.96 4.87
N ALA A 44 7.54 -6.59 4.09
CA ALA A 44 7.49 -6.49 2.64
C ALA A 44 8.81 -6.95 2.01
N ALA A 45 8.83 -7.10 0.69
CA ALA A 45 10.06 -7.42 -0.05
C ALA A 45 11.14 -6.37 0.21
N ALA A 46 12.42 -6.79 0.17
CA ALA A 46 13.55 -5.89 0.47
C ALA A 46 13.66 -4.70 -0.50
N ALA A 47 13.08 -4.81 -1.69
CA ALA A 47 12.99 -3.72 -2.67
C ALA A 47 11.97 -2.63 -2.28
N ILE A 48 11.13 -2.86 -1.27
CA ILE A 48 10.05 -1.96 -0.90
C ILE A 48 10.51 -0.97 0.17
N THR A 49 10.46 0.31 -0.18
CA THR A 49 10.56 1.41 0.78
C THR A 49 9.29 2.25 0.68
N VAL A 50 8.77 2.67 1.82
CA VAL A 50 7.54 3.45 1.93
C VAL A 50 7.79 4.69 2.75
N THR A 51 7.50 5.86 2.19
CA THR A 51 7.74 7.15 2.81
C THR A 51 6.43 7.89 3.10
N ASP A 52 6.43 8.68 4.17
CA ASP A 52 5.35 9.61 4.48
C ASP A 52 5.92 11.01 4.76
N GLU A 53 5.53 11.99 3.96
CA GLU A 53 6.17 13.32 3.94
C GLU A 53 5.16 14.47 4.11
N PRO A 54 4.91 14.97 5.34
CA PRO A 54 3.90 16.01 5.59
C PRO A 54 4.26 17.38 5.03
N LEU A 55 5.56 17.70 4.93
CA LEU A 55 6.06 19.01 4.50
C LEU A 55 6.44 19.05 3.02
N ARG A 56 5.96 18.09 2.21
CA ARG A 56 6.28 18.02 0.78
C ARG A 56 5.78 19.27 0.06
N LEU A 57 6.67 20.02 -0.59
CA LEU A 57 6.27 21.21 -1.33
C LEU A 57 5.28 20.83 -2.45
N ARG A 58 4.09 21.47 -2.45
CA ARG A 58 2.99 21.20 -3.39
C ARG A 58 2.47 19.75 -3.37
N GLY A 59 2.68 19.02 -2.28
CA GLY A 59 2.02 17.73 -2.06
C GLY A 59 0.53 17.91 -1.76
N GLN A 60 -0.31 17.02 -2.29
CA GLN A 60 -1.77 17.10 -2.13
C GLN A 60 -2.24 16.88 -0.69
N ALA A 61 -1.46 16.15 0.10
CA ALA A 61 -1.74 15.88 1.51
C ALA A 61 -0.77 16.61 2.45
N SER A 62 -0.08 17.64 1.94
CA SER A 62 0.86 18.43 2.73
C SER A 62 0.16 19.34 3.73
N ARG A 63 0.77 19.48 4.90
CA ARG A 63 0.29 20.35 5.97
C ARG A 63 1.46 20.77 6.87
N PRO A 64 1.49 22.01 7.37
CA PRO A 64 2.57 22.50 8.23
C PRO A 64 2.56 21.85 9.62
N PHE A 65 1.39 21.40 10.08
CA PHE A 65 1.19 20.67 11.33
C PHE A 65 -0.04 19.77 11.17
N ASP A 66 -0.17 18.80 12.07
CA ASP A 66 -1.25 17.82 12.06
C ASP A 66 -2.54 18.37 12.71
N GLY A 67 -3.59 17.55 12.78
CA GLY A 67 -4.87 17.94 13.38
C GLY A 67 -4.81 18.30 14.88
N GLU A 68 -3.67 18.10 15.54
CA GLU A 68 -3.40 18.35 16.95
C GLU A 68 -2.41 19.51 17.16
N GLY A 69 -1.93 20.14 16.08
CA GLY A 69 -0.94 21.21 16.13
C GLY A 69 0.50 20.72 16.24
N ILE A 70 0.76 19.44 15.95
CA ILE A 70 2.10 18.85 16.00
C ILE A 70 2.72 18.88 14.60
N GLU A 71 3.91 19.45 14.48
CA GLU A 71 4.69 19.39 13.24
C GLU A 71 5.21 17.95 13.02
N GLY A 72 5.03 17.45 11.80
CA GLY A 72 5.50 16.12 11.42
C GLY A 72 6.75 16.21 10.54
N GLU A 73 7.64 15.24 10.67
CA GLU A 73 8.83 15.11 9.81
C GLU A 73 8.63 14.04 8.74
N LYS A 74 9.48 14.00 7.71
CA LYS A 74 9.49 12.89 6.76
C LYS A 74 9.88 11.59 7.47
N LEU A 75 9.11 10.53 7.27
CA LEU A 75 9.39 9.20 7.83
C LEU A 75 9.61 8.16 6.73
N LEU A 76 10.54 7.24 6.99
CA LEU A 76 10.64 5.96 6.29
C LEU A 76 9.76 4.96 7.03
N MET A 77 8.47 4.91 6.68
CA MET A 77 7.49 4.04 7.35
C MET A 77 7.90 2.57 7.23
N VAL A 78 8.35 2.18 6.03
CA VAL A 78 8.98 0.89 5.75
C VAL A 78 10.29 1.17 5.03
N GLU A 79 11.39 0.62 5.51
CA GLU A 79 12.71 0.75 4.90
C GLU A 79 13.23 -0.63 4.49
N LYS A 80 13.45 -0.82 3.18
CA LYS A 80 13.92 -2.10 2.62
C LYS A 80 13.15 -3.32 3.17
N GLY A 81 11.81 -3.19 3.19
CA GLY A 81 10.89 -4.20 3.66
C GLY A 81 10.68 -4.24 5.18
N VAL A 82 11.45 -3.51 5.99
CA VAL A 82 11.35 -3.51 7.46
C VAL A 82 10.46 -2.37 7.96
N LEU A 83 9.54 -2.70 8.85
CA LEU A 83 8.61 -1.73 9.43
C LEU A 83 9.27 -0.90 10.55
N ASN A 84 9.31 0.41 10.37
CA ASN A 84 9.98 1.32 11.31
C ASN A 84 9.02 2.17 12.15
N HIS A 85 7.82 2.47 11.65
CA HIS A 85 6.89 3.39 12.31
C HIS A 85 5.42 2.95 12.20
N TRP A 86 4.65 3.32 13.22
CA TRP A 86 3.20 3.41 13.15
C TRP A 86 2.80 4.82 12.76
N PHE A 87 1.65 5.00 12.10
CA PHE A 87 1.01 6.32 12.08
C PHE A 87 0.43 6.61 13.46
N LEU A 88 0.84 7.72 14.09
CA LEU A 88 0.47 8.04 15.46
C LEU A 88 -0.16 9.43 15.56
N SER A 89 -1.39 9.46 16.10
CA SER A 89 -1.94 10.62 16.80
C SER A 89 -1.53 10.57 18.27
N THR A 90 -1.73 11.65 19.01
CA THR A 90 -1.41 11.74 20.44
C THR A 90 -2.16 10.68 21.26
N SER A 91 -3.44 10.46 20.97
CA SER A 91 -4.26 9.45 21.65
C SER A 91 -3.75 8.02 21.39
N ALA A 92 -3.56 7.64 20.13
CA ALA A 92 -3.08 6.31 19.76
C ALA A 92 -1.64 6.06 20.24
N ALA A 93 -0.78 7.07 20.21
CA ALA A 93 0.57 6.99 20.75
C ALA A 93 0.55 6.66 22.24
N ARG A 94 -0.25 7.40 23.04
CA ARG A 94 -0.36 7.17 24.49
C ARG A 94 -0.89 5.77 24.82
N GLU A 95 -1.88 5.28 24.08
CA GLU A 95 -2.42 3.93 24.28
C GLU A 95 -1.37 2.83 24.01
N LEU A 96 -0.45 3.08 23.08
CA LEU A 96 0.67 2.20 22.77
C LEU A 96 1.93 2.44 23.62
N GLY A 97 1.91 3.42 24.55
CA GLY A 97 3.10 3.81 25.31
C GLY A 97 4.20 4.49 24.48
N LEU A 98 3.82 5.13 23.37
CA LEU A 98 4.69 5.80 22.41
C LEU A 98 4.46 7.33 22.39
N THR A 99 5.29 8.03 21.63
CA THR A 99 5.14 9.47 21.34
C THR A 99 4.52 9.67 19.95
N THR A 100 3.67 10.68 19.80
CA THR A 100 3.09 11.03 18.49
C THR A 100 4.18 11.43 17.50
N ASN A 101 3.93 11.16 16.22
CA ASN A 101 4.82 11.57 15.14
C ASN A 101 4.16 12.59 14.20
N GLY A 102 3.13 13.31 14.67
CA GLY A 102 2.46 14.36 13.88
C GLY A 102 1.55 13.81 12.78
N ARG A 103 0.94 12.63 13.01
CA ARG A 103 0.01 11.99 12.08
C ARG A 103 -1.43 11.99 12.58
N GLY A 104 -1.78 12.85 13.52
CA GLY A 104 -3.18 13.11 13.88
C GLY A 104 -3.91 13.80 12.73
N SER A 105 -5.03 13.24 12.26
CA SER A 105 -5.95 13.90 11.34
C SER A 105 -7.26 14.17 12.05
N ARG A 106 -7.70 15.42 11.96
CA ARG A 106 -8.92 15.88 12.62
C ARG A 106 -10.10 15.74 11.67
N ASN A 107 -11.14 15.06 12.13
CA ASN A 107 -12.44 15.03 11.49
C ASN A 107 -13.50 15.38 12.53
N GLY A 108 -14.01 16.62 12.43
CA GLY A 108 -14.90 17.20 13.44
C GLY A 108 -14.25 17.24 14.82
N SER A 109 -14.89 16.62 15.81
CA SER A 109 -14.38 16.52 17.18
C SER A 109 -13.38 15.38 17.40
N SER A 110 -13.22 14.48 16.41
CA SER A 110 -12.36 13.30 16.52
C SER A 110 -10.99 13.52 15.90
N VAL A 111 -9.97 12.86 16.46
CA VAL A 111 -8.63 12.77 15.86
C VAL A 111 -8.26 11.29 15.75
N SER A 112 -7.87 10.87 14.55
CA SER A 112 -7.33 9.54 14.29
C SER A 112 -5.99 9.63 13.57
N PRO A 113 -5.11 8.63 13.69
CA PRO A 113 -3.89 8.60 12.89
C PRO A 113 -4.23 8.49 11.40
N SER A 114 -3.51 9.22 10.54
CA SER A 114 -3.56 9.07 9.08
C SER A 114 -2.20 9.37 8.46
N SER A 115 -1.95 8.84 7.26
CA SER A 115 -0.84 9.28 6.43
C SER A 115 -1.02 10.73 5.96
N THR A 116 0.06 11.29 5.43
CA THR A 116 0.12 12.55 4.69
C THR A 116 0.42 12.25 3.22
N ASN A 117 1.56 12.68 2.66
CA ASN A 117 1.99 12.29 1.33
C ASN A 117 2.72 10.93 1.40
N LEU A 118 1.93 9.86 1.39
CA LEU A 118 2.42 8.49 1.42
C LEU A 118 2.87 8.05 0.04
N ALA A 119 4.02 7.40 -0.07
CA ALA A 119 4.48 6.79 -1.32
C ALA A 119 5.11 5.42 -1.08
N ILE A 120 4.72 4.41 -1.86
CA ILE A 120 5.64 3.31 -2.17
C ILE A 120 6.67 3.88 -3.15
N GLU A 121 7.95 3.83 -2.79
CA GLU A 121 9.03 4.37 -3.62
C GLU A 121 9.22 3.54 -4.90
N PRO A 122 9.64 4.17 -6.00
CA PRO A 122 9.81 3.49 -7.28
C PRO A 122 11.01 2.53 -7.24
N GLY A 123 10.91 1.47 -8.04
CA GLY A 123 12.04 0.63 -8.42
C GLY A 123 12.77 1.14 -9.66
N GLU A 124 13.63 0.29 -10.20
CA GLU A 124 14.46 0.62 -11.38
C GLU A 124 13.83 0.18 -12.71
N ARG A 125 13.02 -0.89 -12.69
CA ARG A 125 12.40 -1.47 -13.90
C ARG A 125 11.21 -0.64 -14.35
N THR A 126 11.03 -0.48 -15.66
CA THR A 126 9.82 0.17 -16.20
C THR A 126 8.60 -0.75 -16.06
N PRO A 127 7.38 -0.21 -16.14
CA PRO A 127 6.17 -1.03 -16.25
C PRO A 127 6.25 -2.03 -17.41
N GLU A 128 6.80 -1.61 -18.56
CA GLU A 128 6.99 -2.47 -19.73
C GLU A 128 7.95 -3.61 -19.45
N ASP A 129 9.03 -3.38 -18.68
CA ASP A 129 9.97 -4.43 -18.27
C ASP A 129 9.30 -5.44 -17.35
N LEU A 130 8.42 -5.00 -16.45
CA LEU A 130 7.63 -5.89 -15.59
C LEU A 130 6.73 -6.79 -16.45
N ILE A 131 5.97 -6.21 -17.38
CA ILE A 131 5.07 -6.94 -18.27
C ILE A 131 5.86 -7.94 -19.13
N LYS A 132 6.95 -7.49 -19.77
CA LYS A 132 7.82 -8.33 -20.62
C LYS A 132 8.45 -9.52 -19.89
N SER A 133 8.64 -9.40 -18.57
CA SER A 133 9.24 -10.47 -17.77
C SER A 133 8.30 -11.67 -17.56
N LEU A 134 6.99 -11.51 -17.81
CA LEU A 134 5.98 -12.54 -17.53
C LEU A 134 5.68 -13.38 -18.76
N LYS A 135 5.77 -14.71 -18.62
CA LYS A 135 5.25 -15.64 -19.65
C LYS A 135 3.72 -15.63 -19.71
N SER A 136 3.08 -15.49 -18.55
CA SER A 136 1.64 -15.32 -18.43
C SER A 136 1.34 -14.56 -17.14
N GLY A 137 0.36 -13.68 -17.17
CA GLY A 137 -0.01 -12.87 -16.01
C GLY A 137 -1.25 -12.02 -16.29
N PHE A 138 -1.60 -11.16 -15.34
CA PHE A 138 -2.78 -10.31 -15.46
C PHE A 138 -2.46 -8.86 -15.13
N TYR A 139 -2.63 -7.97 -16.12
CA TYR A 139 -2.51 -6.53 -15.92
C TYR A 139 -3.85 -5.95 -15.46
N VAL A 140 -3.96 -5.63 -14.17
CA VAL A 140 -5.18 -5.14 -13.53
C VAL A 140 -5.26 -3.62 -13.65
N THR A 141 -6.31 -3.14 -14.30
CA THR A 141 -6.60 -1.71 -14.47
C THR A 141 -7.74 -1.22 -13.58
N GLU A 142 -8.55 -2.13 -13.07
CA GLU A 142 -9.66 -1.83 -12.18
C GLU A 142 -9.90 -2.94 -11.16
N VAL A 143 -10.35 -2.55 -9.96
CA VAL A 143 -10.74 -3.45 -8.88
C VAL A 143 -12.00 -2.92 -8.20
N PHE A 144 -12.95 -3.81 -7.93
CA PHE A 144 -14.25 -3.47 -7.36
C PHE A 144 -14.65 -4.44 -6.24
N GLY A 145 -15.69 -4.06 -5.50
CA GLY A 145 -16.14 -4.79 -4.32
C GLY A 145 -15.32 -4.51 -3.05
N GLN A 146 -15.96 -4.81 -1.92
CA GLN A 146 -15.35 -4.87 -0.59
C GLN A 146 -14.85 -6.30 -0.37
N GLY A 147 -13.61 -6.46 0.08
CA GLY A 147 -13.09 -7.80 0.35
C GLY A 147 -11.66 -7.79 0.86
N VAL A 148 -11.34 -6.81 1.70
CA VAL A 148 -10.07 -6.75 2.40
C VAL A 148 -10.34 -6.76 3.89
N ASP A 149 -9.83 -7.77 4.57
CA ASP A 149 -9.92 -7.91 6.03
C ASP A 149 -8.59 -7.49 6.66
N MET A 150 -8.62 -6.37 7.40
CA MET A 150 -7.42 -5.82 8.04
C MET A 150 -7.00 -6.57 9.31
N VAL A 151 -7.85 -7.44 9.87
CA VAL A 151 -7.53 -8.25 11.05
C VAL A 151 -6.72 -9.48 10.64
N THR A 152 -7.12 -10.14 9.54
CA THR A 152 -6.50 -11.37 9.05
C THR A 152 -5.50 -11.14 7.92
N GLY A 153 -5.68 -10.07 7.16
CA GLY A 153 -4.94 -9.75 5.95
C GLY A 153 -5.55 -10.36 4.68
N GLU A 154 -6.70 -11.04 4.75
CA GLU A 154 -7.32 -11.62 3.56
C GLU A 154 -7.68 -10.56 2.53
N TYR A 155 -7.35 -10.82 1.27
CA TYR A 155 -7.61 -9.95 0.13
C TYR A 155 -8.36 -10.75 -0.94
N SER A 156 -9.55 -10.30 -1.32
CA SER A 156 -10.38 -10.89 -2.36
C SER A 156 -11.21 -9.81 -3.02
N ARG A 157 -10.92 -9.48 -4.28
CA ARG A 157 -11.63 -8.40 -5.00
C ARG A 157 -11.96 -8.80 -6.42
N GLY A 158 -13.09 -8.30 -6.90
CA GLY A 158 -13.38 -8.33 -8.33
C GLY A 158 -12.38 -7.45 -9.08
N ALA A 159 -11.96 -7.87 -10.26
CA ALA A 159 -10.96 -7.19 -11.07
C ALA A 159 -11.29 -7.26 -12.56
N SER A 160 -10.86 -6.22 -13.27
CA SER A 160 -10.87 -6.14 -14.72
C SER A 160 -9.53 -5.61 -15.20
N GLY A 161 -9.13 -6.01 -16.40
CA GLY A 161 -7.79 -5.76 -16.90
C GLY A 161 -7.50 -6.37 -18.26
N ILE A 162 -6.23 -6.62 -18.52
CA ILE A 162 -5.74 -7.19 -19.78
C ILE A 162 -4.85 -8.37 -19.44
N TRP A 163 -5.08 -9.51 -20.09
CA TRP A 163 -4.23 -10.68 -19.94
C TRP A 163 -2.85 -10.44 -20.56
N ILE A 164 -1.81 -10.99 -19.94
CA ILE A 164 -0.43 -10.94 -20.43
C ILE A 164 -0.06 -12.33 -20.97
N GLU A 165 0.43 -12.40 -22.21
CA GLU A 165 0.99 -13.61 -22.82
C GLU A 165 2.37 -13.32 -23.41
N ASN A 166 3.37 -14.11 -23.03
CA ASN A 166 4.75 -14.01 -23.53
C ASN A 166 5.33 -12.59 -23.49
N GLY A 167 5.02 -11.84 -22.43
CA GLY A 167 5.52 -10.50 -22.21
C GLY A 167 4.73 -9.38 -22.92
N GLU A 168 3.58 -9.70 -23.51
CA GLU A 168 2.75 -8.75 -24.25
C GLU A 168 1.31 -8.72 -23.72
N LEU A 169 0.69 -7.55 -23.78
CA LEU A 169 -0.74 -7.37 -23.47
C LEU A 169 -1.57 -7.99 -24.60
N ALA A 170 -2.32 -9.04 -24.29
CA ALA A 170 -2.99 -9.88 -25.28
C ALA A 170 -4.46 -9.50 -25.51
N TYR A 171 -5.32 -9.71 -24.51
CA TYR A 171 -6.77 -9.47 -24.64
C TYR A 171 -7.41 -9.02 -23.32
N PRO A 172 -8.52 -8.26 -23.37
CA PRO A 172 -9.20 -7.81 -22.17
C PRO A 172 -9.84 -8.98 -21.41
N VAL A 173 -9.79 -8.91 -20.08
CA VAL A 173 -10.43 -9.86 -19.15
C VAL A 173 -11.20 -9.06 -18.12
N ALA A 174 -12.46 -9.45 -17.87
CA ALA A 174 -13.35 -8.80 -16.93
C ALA A 174 -14.06 -9.82 -16.05
N GLU A 175 -14.69 -9.35 -14.97
CA GLU A 175 -15.52 -10.16 -14.06
C GLU A 175 -14.79 -11.33 -13.39
N VAL A 176 -13.46 -11.21 -13.24
CA VAL A 176 -12.64 -12.18 -12.49
C VAL A 176 -12.45 -11.72 -11.05
N THR A 177 -12.18 -12.67 -10.15
CA THR A 177 -11.81 -12.39 -8.77
C THR A 177 -10.33 -12.69 -8.58
N ILE A 178 -9.59 -11.71 -8.05
CA ILE A 178 -8.22 -11.90 -7.57
C ILE A 178 -8.24 -12.06 -6.05
N ALA A 179 -7.49 -13.03 -5.54
CA ALA A 179 -7.41 -13.33 -4.12
C ALA A 179 -5.98 -13.63 -3.66
N SER A 180 -5.63 -13.24 -2.44
CA SER A 180 -4.37 -13.55 -1.74
C SER A 180 -4.48 -13.15 -0.26
N ASN A 181 -3.36 -13.16 0.46
CA ASN A 181 -3.22 -12.52 1.76
C ASN A 181 -2.24 -11.34 1.65
N LEU A 182 -2.59 -10.19 2.22
CA LEU A 182 -1.79 -8.96 2.16
C LEU A 182 -0.35 -9.15 2.67
N LYS A 183 -0.11 -10.02 3.65
CA LYS A 183 1.26 -10.35 4.10
C LYS A 183 2.07 -10.95 2.96
N SER A 184 1.50 -11.93 2.27
CA SER A 184 2.14 -12.58 1.12
C SER A 184 2.30 -11.60 -0.04
N MET A 185 1.27 -10.79 -0.31
CA MET A 185 1.33 -9.77 -1.36
C MET A 185 2.48 -8.79 -1.13
N PHE A 186 2.64 -8.27 0.09
CA PHE A 186 3.72 -7.33 0.41
C PHE A 186 5.12 -7.96 0.29
N LEU A 187 5.26 -9.24 0.67
CA LEU A 187 6.51 -9.99 0.59
C LEU A 187 6.92 -10.35 -0.85
N ASN A 188 5.96 -10.44 -1.77
CA ASN A 188 6.16 -10.81 -3.19
C ASN A 188 5.95 -9.63 -4.15
N MET A 189 6.10 -8.40 -3.64
CA MET A 189 5.86 -7.18 -4.41
C MET A 189 7.14 -6.64 -5.04
N VAL A 190 7.05 -6.21 -6.30
CA VAL A 190 8.13 -5.53 -7.04
C VAL A 190 7.61 -4.20 -7.62
N PRO A 191 8.22 -3.05 -7.27
CA PRO A 191 7.80 -1.75 -7.77
C PRO A 191 8.46 -1.42 -9.11
N ALA A 192 7.69 -0.77 -9.99
CA ALA A 192 8.21 -0.16 -11.22
C ALA A 192 8.75 1.27 -10.97
N SER A 193 9.24 1.90 -12.03
CA SER A 193 9.89 3.21 -12.01
C SER A 193 8.95 4.41 -12.21
N ASP A 194 7.64 4.20 -12.39
CA ASP A 194 6.65 5.18 -12.88
C ASP A 194 5.84 5.86 -11.76
N LEU A 195 6.45 6.14 -10.61
CA LEU A 195 5.76 6.76 -9.47
C LEU A 195 5.23 8.16 -9.81
N ASP A 196 3.90 8.33 -9.72
CA ASP A 196 3.23 9.62 -9.82
C ASP A 196 2.85 10.18 -8.44
N ARG A 197 3.48 11.28 -8.04
CA ARG A 197 3.31 11.94 -6.73
C ARG A 197 2.28 13.07 -6.71
N ASN A 198 1.44 13.18 -7.75
CA ASN A 198 0.34 14.16 -7.78
C ASN A 198 -0.83 13.78 -6.87
N PHE A 199 -0.69 12.74 -6.04
CA PHE A 199 -1.72 12.22 -5.14
C PHE A 199 -1.16 12.11 -3.72
N GLY A 200 -2.03 12.28 -2.71
CA GLY A 200 -1.64 12.11 -1.30
C GLY A 200 -1.27 10.68 -0.93
N THR A 201 -1.72 9.70 -1.72
CA THR A 201 -1.23 8.31 -1.66
C THR A 201 -0.75 7.93 -3.05
N ALA A 202 0.52 7.59 -3.15
CA ALA A 202 1.20 7.30 -4.39
C ALA A 202 1.81 5.89 -4.35
N ALA A 203 1.78 5.24 -5.51
CA ALA A 203 2.48 3.99 -5.75
C ALA A 203 2.81 3.95 -7.25
N PRO A 204 3.95 3.36 -7.65
CA PRO A 204 4.21 3.04 -9.05
C PRO A 204 3.33 1.86 -9.48
N THR A 205 3.47 1.43 -10.74
CA THR A 205 3.03 0.10 -11.15
C THR A 205 3.66 -0.95 -10.22
N LEU A 206 2.87 -1.93 -9.78
CA LEU A 206 3.32 -2.99 -8.86
C LEU A 206 3.10 -4.36 -9.50
N LEU A 207 4.14 -5.17 -9.59
CA LEU A 207 4.01 -6.61 -9.81
C LEU A 207 3.87 -7.30 -8.44
N ILE A 208 2.87 -8.16 -8.30
CA ILE A 208 2.67 -9.02 -7.13
C ILE A 208 2.58 -10.47 -7.62
N GLU A 209 3.55 -11.28 -7.19
CA GLU A 209 3.67 -12.67 -7.61
C GLU A 209 2.83 -13.61 -6.72
N GLY A 210 2.33 -14.70 -7.30
CA GLY A 210 1.67 -15.78 -6.57
C GLY A 210 0.30 -15.43 -6.01
N MET A 211 -0.47 -14.57 -6.69
CA MET A 211 -1.89 -14.36 -6.37
C MET A 211 -2.74 -15.52 -6.92
N THR A 212 -4.01 -15.58 -6.55
CA THR A 212 -4.99 -16.52 -7.10
C THR A 212 -5.99 -15.79 -7.97
N LEU A 213 -6.22 -16.29 -9.18
CA LEU A 213 -7.33 -15.88 -10.03
C LEU A 213 -8.46 -16.91 -9.94
N ALA A 214 -9.68 -16.46 -9.68
CA ALA A 214 -10.90 -17.23 -9.81
C ALA A 214 -11.80 -16.54 -10.85
N GLY A 215 -12.17 -17.28 -11.89
CA GLY A 215 -13.02 -16.84 -12.99
C GLY A 215 -13.43 -18.07 -13.80
N ALA A 216 -14.62 -18.04 -14.38
CA ALA A 216 -15.16 -19.11 -15.22
C ALA A 216 -14.72 -18.93 -16.68
#